data_AF-A0A1G6IFY6-F1
#
_entry.id   AF-A0A1G6IFY6-F1
#
_cell.length_a   1.000
_cell.length_b   1.000
_cell.length_c   1.000
_cell.angle_alpha   90.00
_cell.angle_beta   90.00
_cell.angle_gamma   90.00
#
_symmetry.space_group_name_H-M   'P 1'
#
loop_
_entity.id
_entity.type
_entity.pdbx_description
1 polymer ?
#
loop_
_entity_poly.entity_id
_entity_poly.type
_entity_poly.pdbx_seq_one_letter_code
_entity_poly.pdbx_strand_id
1 'polypeptide(L)'
;MKKSLLMMGVALISLSACAEKTNNAIETSTVEDPETLKIYTTIFPLADWTKRIGGEFVEVEAMIPAGADAHTYELTAQQMVAVADADAFIYNGAGLEGFAEKIIEAVSSHDVEVVAAIEGIDLLAATHDHHDHHDHDHVEETDAHTDHDDQDPHVWLDPILAMDMAKNIKEKLITLMPEQENVFTKNYEQLVIDFQTLDQSFTQLMENAKQDTMMVSHAGYGYWEERYGIKQLGIAGISSTSEPSQRELEQTVRMAKERDLSYVLFEPNISDQVTEVVRKELELESLPIYNLEGLTPEQEKAGEDYFSLMKQNIHTLRQVLGSD
;
A
#
# COMPACT_ATOMS: atom_id res chain seq x y z
N MET A 1 -62.60 71.24 -58.23
CA MET A 1 -63.65 70.35 -58.76
C MET A 1 -63.55 68.99 -58.07
N LYS A 2 -64.63 68.57 -57.39
CA LYS A 2 -65.09 67.20 -57.08
C LYS A 2 -64.17 66.19 -56.32
N LYS A 3 -64.62 65.94 -55.07
CA LYS A 3 -64.93 64.65 -54.40
C LYS A 3 -63.81 63.77 -53.78
N SER A 4 -63.87 63.75 -52.44
CA SER A 4 -63.73 62.62 -51.48
C SER A 4 -63.66 61.19 -52.03
N LEU A 5 -62.76 60.35 -51.47
CA LEU A 5 -63.16 59.12 -50.77
C LEU A 5 -62.07 58.58 -49.82
N LEU A 6 -62.52 58.25 -48.62
CA LEU A 6 -61.87 57.53 -47.52
C LEU A 6 -61.79 56.03 -47.84
N MET A 7 -60.67 55.35 -47.56
CA MET A 7 -60.70 53.92 -47.22
C MET A 7 -59.52 53.51 -46.33
N MET A 8 -59.88 52.97 -45.16
CA MET A 8 -59.06 52.38 -44.11
C MET A 8 -58.40 51.07 -44.59
N GLY A 9 -57.14 50.80 -44.22
CA GLY A 9 -56.48 49.51 -44.54
C GLY A 9 -55.16 49.27 -43.82
N VAL A 10 -55.27 48.70 -42.61
CA VAL A 10 -54.35 47.78 -41.90
C VAL A 10 -52.83 47.91 -42.14
N ALA A 11 -52.12 48.29 -41.07
CA ALA A 11 -50.68 48.20 -40.96
C ALA A 11 -50.21 46.74 -40.77
N LEU A 12 -49.32 46.27 -41.64
CA LEU A 12 -48.42 45.14 -41.41
C LEU A 12 -47.01 45.59 -41.79
N ILE A 13 -46.19 45.83 -40.77
CA ILE A 13 -44.78 46.20 -40.91
C ILE A 13 -43.97 44.91 -40.89
N SER A 14 -43.52 44.47 -42.07
CA SER A 14 -42.54 43.39 -42.21
C SER A 14 -41.13 43.98 -42.18
N LEU A 15 -40.51 44.01 -41.00
CA LEU A 15 -39.08 44.32 -40.85
C LEU A 15 -38.26 43.10 -41.29
N SER A 16 -37.61 43.20 -42.45
CA SER A 16 -36.54 42.28 -42.84
C SER A 16 -35.27 42.66 -42.09
N ALA A 17 -34.97 41.94 -41.01
CA ALA A 17 -33.69 42.03 -40.32
C ALA A 17 -32.68 41.14 -41.06
N CYS A 18 -31.73 41.77 -41.77
CA CYS A 18 -30.51 41.11 -42.19
C CYS A 18 -29.64 40.94 -40.93
N ALA A 19 -29.62 39.73 -40.38
CA ALA A 19 -28.66 39.36 -39.35
C ALA A 19 -27.33 39.04 -40.02
N GLU A 20 -26.35 39.91 -39.78
CA GLU A 20 -24.95 39.70 -40.09
C GLU A 20 -24.48 38.47 -39.30
N LYS A 21 -24.09 37.43 -40.03
CA LYS A 21 -23.74 36.12 -39.49
C LYS A 21 -22.33 36.19 -38.90
N THR A 22 -22.21 36.75 -37.71
CA THR A 22 -21.03 36.58 -36.87
C THR A 22 -20.98 35.11 -36.48
N ASN A 23 -20.14 34.34 -37.16
CA ASN A 23 -19.75 33.00 -36.74
C ASN A 23 -18.96 33.14 -35.42
N ASN A 24 -19.67 33.27 -34.31
CA ASN A 24 -19.14 32.81 -33.03
C ASN A 24 -19.16 31.29 -33.09
N ALA A 25 -18.10 30.72 -33.69
CA ALA A 25 -17.69 29.39 -33.32
C ALA A 25 -17.43 29.46 -31.82
N ILE A 26 -18.36 28.91 -31.04
CA ILE A 26 -18.05 28.45 -29.70
C ILE A 26 -17.01 27.37 -29.97
N GLU A 27 -15.73 27.72 -29.80
CA GLU A 27 -14.71 26.73 -29.52
C GLU A 27 -15.20 26.05 -28.24
N THR A 28 -15.91 24.94 -28.42
CA THR A 28 -15.93 23.88 -27.42
C THR A 28 -14.47 23.48 -27.29
N SER A 29 -13.75 24.16 -26.39
CA SER A 29 -12.58 23.60 -25.75
C SER A 29 -13.06 22.26 -25.21
N THR A 30 -12.73 21.18 -25.92
CA THR A 30 -12.63 19.88 -25.30
C THR A 30 -11.77 20.13 -24.07
N VAL A 31 -12.34 19.93 -22.88
CA VAL A 31 -11.52 19.76 -21.69
C VAL A 31 -10.70 18.52 -22.04
N GLU A 32 -9.47 18.71 -22.49
CA GLU A 32 -8.52 17.61 -22.57
C GLU A 32 -8.42 17.10 -21.13
N ASP A 33 -8.63 15.80 -20.96
CA ASP A 33 -8.37 15.17 -19.68
C ASP A 33 -6.95 15.55 -19.25
N PRO A 34 -6.73 15.85 -17.95
CA PRO A 34 -5.40 16.22 -17.48
C PRO A 34 -4.40 15.15 -17.92
N GLU A 35 -3.22 15.59 -18.37
CA GLU A 35 -2.12 14.68 -18.66
C GLU A 35 -1.82 13.90 -17.36
N THR A 36 -1.85 12.57 -17.45
CA THR A 36 -1.69 11.67 -16.30
C THR A 36 -0.41 10.87 -16.42
N LEU A 37 0.35 10.75 -15.32
CA LEU A 37 1.45 9.80 -15.22
C LEU A 37 0.89 8.39 -15.11
N LYS A 38 1.34 7.48 -15.97
CA LYS A 38 1.07 6.05 -15.87
C LYS A 38 2.10 5.40 -14.95
N ILE A 39 1.64 4.86 -13.82
CA ILE A 39 2.51 4.34 -12.77
C ILE A 39 2.13 2.91 -12.43
N TYR A 40 3.12 2.02 -12.44
CA TYR A 40 2.98 0.67 -11.91
C TYR A 40 3.58 0.60 -10.52
N THR A 41 2.83 0.03 -9.57
CA THR A 41 3.35 -0.27 -8.23
C THR A 41 3.30 -1.76 -7.95
N THR A 42 4.04 -2.23 -6.96
CA THR A 42 4.03 -3.65 -6.59
C THR A 42 2.86 -4.00 -5.67
N ILE A 43 2.95 -3.60 -4.39
CA ILE A 43 1.99 -3.91 -3.33
C ILE A 43 0.90 -2.84 -3.20
N PHE A 44 -0.20 -3.21 -2.56
CA PHE A 44 -1.37 -2.36 -2.36
C PHE A 44 -1.09 -1.01 -1.67
N PRO A 45 -0.27 -0.90 -0.61
CA PRO A 45 -0.03 0.37 0.08
C PRO A 45 0.60 1.41 -0.84
N LEU A 46 1.56 0.98 -1.67
CA LEU A 46 2.19 1.85 -2.67
C LEU A 46 1.18 2.37 -3.69
N ALA A 47 0.27 1.50 -4.15
CA ALA A 47 -0.80 1.92 -5.06
C ALA A 47 -1.75 2.93 -4.40
N ASP A 48 -2.21 2.67 -3.17
CA ASP A 48 -3.13 3.53 -2.43
C ASP A 48 -2.51 4.92 -2.21
N TRP A 49 -1.27 4.98 -1.70
CA TRP A 49 -0.61 6.26 -1.44
C TRP A 49 -0.29 7.02 -2.73
N THR A 50 0.19 6.34 -3.78
CA THR A 50 0.45 6.98 -5.08
C THR A 50 -0.82 7.61 -5.64
N LYS A 51 -1.96 6.89 -5.60
CA LYS A 51 -3.27 7.43 -6.01
C LYS A 51 -3.70 8.62 -5.17
N ARG A 52 -3.53 8.55 -3.84
CA ARG A 52 -3.91 9.64 -2.92
C ARG A 52 -3.07 10.89 -3.12
N ILE A 53 -1.76 10.74 -3.33
CA ILE A 53 -0.84 11.86 -3.56
C ILE A 53 -1.09 12.45 -4.95
N GLY A 54 -1.11 11.61 -5.98
CA GLY A 54 -1.20 12.04 -7.37
C GLY A 54 -2.59 12.52 -7.80
N GLY A 55 -3.66 12.02 -7.18
CA GLY A 55 -5.03 12.43 -7.48
C GLY A 55 -5.40 12.18 -8.94
N GLU A 56 -5.93 13.20 -9.62
CA GLU A 56 -6.33 13.11 -11.04
C GLU A 56 -5.15 13.08 -12.03
N PHE A 57 -3.92 13.30 -11.55
CA PHE A 57 -2.72 13.38 -12.39
C PHE A 57 -1.94 12.06 -12.49
N VAL A 58 -2.48 10.98 -11.94
CA VAL A 58 -1.87 9.65 -11.98
C VAL A 58 -2.89 8.58 -12.35
N GLU A 59 -2.49 7.67 -13.22
CA GLU A 59 -3.15 6.39 -13.46
C GLU A 59 -2.26 5.30 -12.84
N VAL A 60 -2.75 4.66 -11.77
CA VAL A 60 -1.92 3.74 -10.96
C VAL A 60 -2.49 2.32 -10.99
N GLU A 61 -1.65 1.36 -11.35
CA GLU A 61 -1.97 -0.07 -11.38
C GLU A 61 -1.04 -0.85 -10.43
N ALA A 62 -1.64 -1.56 -9.46
CA ALA A 62 -0.91 -2.50 -8.62
C ALA A 62 -0.67 -3.79 -9.41
N MET A 63 0.59 -4.22 -9.54
CA MET A 63 0.97 -5.39 -10.31
C MET A 63 0.57 -6.69 -9.61
N ILE A 64 0.57 -6.71 -8.28
CA ILE A 64 0.14 -7.87 -7.51
C ILE A 64 -1.39 -7.78 -7.36
N PRO A 65 -2.16 -8.71 -7.96
CA PRO A 65 -3.61 -8.64 -7.95
C PRO A 65 -4.19 -9.00 -6.58
N ALA A 66 -5.45 -8.62 -6.36
CA ALA A 66 -6.16 -8.94 -5.14
C ALA A 66 -6.18 -10.47 -4.87
N GLY A 67 -5.81 -10.87 -3.65
CA GLY A 67 -5.70 -12.26 -3.20
C GLY A 67 -4.44 -13.01 -3.62
N ALA A 68 -3.46 -12.34 -4.24
CA ALA A 68 -2.12 -12.89 -4.46
C ALA A 68 -1.18 -12.56 -3.29
N ASP A 69 -0.18 -13.42 -3.10
CA ASP A 69 0.87 -13.29 -2.10
C ASP A 69 2.09 -12.56 -2.72
N ALA A 70 2.55 -11.47 -2.09
CA ALA A 70 3.60 -10.63 -2.66
C ALA A 70 4.97 -11.30 -2.70
N HIS A 71 5.25 -12.21 -1.76
CA HIS A 71 6.54 -12.89 -1.64
C HIS A 71 6.76 -13.93 -2.75
N THR A 72 5.66 -14.47 -3.29
CA THR A 72 5.70 -15.57 -4.27
C THR A 72 5.16 -15.21 -5.64
N TYR A 73 4.65 -13.99 -5.81
CA TYR A 73 4.05 -13.56 -7.07
C TYR A 73 5.09 -13.54 -8.21
N GLU A 74 4.71 -14.12 -9.34
CA GLU A 74 5.48 -14.04 -10.58
C GLU A 74 4.75 -13.16 -11.60
N LEU A 75 5.51 -12.25 -12.22
CA LEU A 75 4.97 -11.38 -13.27
C LEU A 75 4.66 -12.13 -14.56
N THR A 76 3.62 -11.66 -15.23
CA THR A 76 3.36 -12.02 -16.62
C THR A 76 4.23 -11.22 -17.59
N ALA A 77 4.46 -11.78 -18.78
CA ALA A 77 5.14 -11.04 -19.85
C ALA A 77 4.40 -9.76 -20.26
N GLN A 78 3.07 -9.72 -20.13
CA GLN A 78 2.27 -8.54 -20.43
C GLN A 78 2.53 -7.42 -19.44
N GLN A 79 2.64 -7.74 -18.15
CA GLN A 79 2.99 -6.77 -17.11
C GLN A 79 4.40 -6.19 -17.35
N MET A 80 5.39 -7.02 -17.69
CA MET A 80 6.74 -6.51 -18.01
C MET A 80 6.73 -5.51 -19.17
N VAL A 81 5.97 -5.77 -20.24
CA VAL A 81 5.81 -4.82 -21.35
C VAL A 81 5.09 -3.56 -20.88
N ALA A 82 4.05 -3.69 -20.07
CA ALA A 82 3.27 -2.56 -19.59
C ALA A 82 4.10 -1.59 -18.73
N VAL A 83 5.04 -2.10 -17.94
CA VAL A 83 5.97 -1.26 -17.16
C VAL A 83 6.99 -0.54 -18.04
N ALA A 84 7.46 -1.17 -19.13
CA ALA A 84 8.41 -0.54 -20.06
C ALA A 84 7.83 0.67 -20.82
N ASP A 85 6.49 0.75 -20.90
CA ASP A 85 5.74 1.86 -21.51
C ASP A 85 5.17 2.85 -20.45
N ALA A 86 5.57 2.74 -19.18
CA ALA A 86 5.07 3.56 -18.08
C ALA A 86 6.00 4.75 -17.78
N ASP A 87 5.53 5.72 -17.01
CA ASP A 87 6.36 6.85 -16.55
C ASP A 87 7.16 6.49 -15.29
N ALA A 88 6.60 5.61 -14.44
CA ALA A 88 7.29 5.15 -13.24
C ALA A 88 6.93 3.71 -12.82
N PHE A 89 7.90 3.06 -12.19
CA PHE A 89 7.76 1.80 -11.48
C PHE A 89 8.16 1.98 -10.02
N ILE A 90 7.22 1.77 -9.10
CA ILE A 90 7.41 1.95 -7.65
C ILE A 90 7.31 0.58 -6.96
N TYR A 91 8.38 0.17 -6.30
CA TYR A 91 8.44 -1.11 -5.57
C TYR A 91 8.82 -0.87 -4.11
N ASN A 92 8.58 -1.86 -3.25
CA ASN A 92 8.89 -1.79 -1.84
C ASN A 92 10.41 -1.81 -1.63
N GLY A 93 11.08 -2.86 -2.11
CA GLY A 93 12.48 -3.15 -1.84
C GLY A 93 12.66 -4.17 -0.72
N ALA A 94 13.89 -4.28 -0.20
CA ALA A 94 14.28 -5.24 0.86
C ALA A 94 13.96 -6.70 0.52
N GLY A 95 14.01 -7.06 -0.77
CA GLY A 95 13.80 -8.44 -1.21
C GLY A 95 12.33 -8.90 -1.26
N LEU A 96 11.35 -8.05 -0.92
CA LEU A 96 9.93 -8.42 -0.95
C LEU A 96 9.51 -8.96 -2.33
N GLU A 97 9.81 -8.19 -3.38
CA GLU A 97 9.42 -8.55 -4.73
C GLU A 97 10.56 -9.25 -5.46
N GLY A 98 10.56 -10.58 -5.45
CA GLY A 98 11.57 -11.39 -6.17
C GLY A 98 11.65 -11.12 -7.69
N PHE A 99 10.68 -10.38 -8.25
CA PHE A 99 10.67 -9.97 -9.66
C PHE A 99 11.21 -8.55 -9.91
N ALA A 100 11.43 -7.71 -8.89
CA ALA A 100 11.76 -6.29 -9.08
C ALA A 100 13.05 -6.09 -9.89
N GLU A 101 14.11 -6.84 -9.59
CA GLU A 101 15.38 -6.76 -10.33
C GLU A 101 15.22 -7.04 -11.83
N LYS A 102 14.33 -7.97 -12.20
CA LYS A 102 14.05 -8.26 -13.62
C LYS A 102 13.35 -7.09 -14.32
N ILE A 103 12.47 -6.38 -13.62
CA ILE A 103 11.87 -5.15 -14.15
C ILE A 103 12.95 -4.09 -14.32
N ILE A 104 13.74 -3.84 -13.27
CA ILE A 104 14.80 -2.81 -13.27
C ILE A 104 15.75 -3.03 -14.45
N GLU A 105 16.18 -4.27 -14.68
CA GLU A 105 17.01 -4.62 -15.83
C GLU A 105 16.28 -4.36 -17.16
N ALA A 106 15.03 -4.81 -17.30
CA ALA A 106 14.24 -4.69 -18.52
C ALA A 106 13.93 -3.24 -18.91
N VAL A 107 13.72 -2.35 -17.93
CA VAL A 107 13.39 -0.93 -18.18
C VAL A 107 14.61 -0.01 -18.18
N SER A 108 15.82 -0.52 -17.93
CA SER A 108 17.06 0.27 -17.90
C SER A 108 17.38 1.05 -19.18
N SER A 109 16.83 0.63 -20.33
CA SER A 109 16.94 1.32 -21.61
C SER A 109 15.70 2.15 -22.00
N HIS A 110 14.72 2.25 -21.11
CA HIS A 110 13.46 2.97 -21.29
C HIS A 110 13.46 4.21 -20.38
N ASP A 111 12.59 5.16 -20.67
CA ASP A 111 12.44 6.40 -19.89
C ASP A 111 11.45 6.17 -18.73
N VAL A 112 11.74 5.18 -17.89
CA VAL A 112 10.91 4.79 -16.75
C VAL A 112 11.65 5.15 -15.46
N GLU A 113 11.05 5.98 -14.61
CA GLU A 113 11.62 6.28 -13.29
C GLU A 113 11.39 5.08 -12.35
N VAL A 114 12.46 4.47 -11.87
CA VAL A 114 12.39 3.36 -10.91
C VAL A 114 12.56 3.89 -9.50
N VAL A 115 11.60 3.61 -8.62
CA VAL A 115 11.54 4.13 -7.26
C VAL A 115 11.48 2.97 -6.25
N ALA A 116 12.51 2.87 -5.41
CA ALA A 116 12.44 2.06 -4.20
C ALA A 116 11.76 2.88 -3.10
N ALA A 117 10.58 2.46 -2.65
CA ALA A 117 9.80 3.21 -1.67
C ALA A 117 10.52 3.35 -0.32
N ILE A 118 11.32 2.35 0.06
CA ILE A 118 12.10 2.33 1.31
C ILE A 118 13.44 3.08 1.25
N GLU A 119 13.73 3.80 0.17
CA GLU A 119 15.00 4.52 0.03
C GLU A 119 15.25 5.45 1.22
N GLY A 120 16.41 5.30 1.88
CA GLY A 120 16.82 6.10 3.03
C GLY A 120 16.19 5.70 4.37
N ILE A 121 15.46 4.58 4.44
CA ILE A 121 14.91 4.02 5.66
C ILE A 121 15.88 2.99 6.26
N ASP A 122 16.17 3.10 7.56
CA ASP A 122 16.90 2.07 8.31
C ASP A 122 16.00 0.85 8.53
N LEU A 123 16.40 -0.29 7.99
CA LEU A 123 15.62 -1.52 8.00
C LEU A 123 15.91 -2.38 9.23
N LEU A 124 14.89 -3.11 9.69
CA LEU A 124 15.08 -4.16 10.67
C LEU A 124 15.66 -5.40 10.00
N ALA A 125 16.55 -6.08 10.71
CA ALA A 125 16.95 -7.42 10.32
C ALA A 125 15.71 -8.34 10.34
N ALA A 126 15.63 -9.23 9.35
CA ALA A 126 14.69 -10.33 9.33
C ALA A 126 14.79 -11.09 10.65
N THR A 127 13.66 -11.31 11.31
CA THR A 127 13.62 -12.05 12.57
C THR A 127 14.00 -13.51 12.30
N HIS A 128 15.28 -13.83 12.44
CA HIS A 128 15.72 -15.18 12.75
C HIS A 128 15.57 -15.34 14.26
N ASP A 129 14.42 -15.88 14.65
CA ASP A 129 14.02 -16.25 16.00
C ASP A 129 15.20 -16.31 16.98
N HIS A 130 15.21 -15.41 17.98
CA HIS A 130 16.29 -15.24 18.95
C HIS A 130 16.76 -16.58 19.53
N HIS A 131 17.76 -17.17 18.90
CA HIS A 131 18.57 -18.21 19.47
C HIS A 131 19.65 -17.53 20.30
N ASP A 132 19.37 -17.38 21.59
CA ASP A 132 20.40 -17.25 22.63
C ASP A 132 21.29 -18.50 22.61
N HIS A 133 22.22 -18.54 21.65
CA HIS A 133 23.33 -19.47 21.61
C HIS A 133 24.62 -18.65 21.60
N HIS A 134 25.17 -18.46 22.80
CA HIS A 134 26.60 -18.24 22.97
C HIS A 134 27.38 -19.39 22.29
N ASP A 135 28.04 -19.13 21.16
CA ASP A 135 29.44 -19.57 20.94
C ASP A 135 30.11 -18.85 19.76
N HIS A 136 31.43 -18.73 19.85
CA HIS A 136 32.33 -17.91 19.04
C HIS A 136 32.51 -18.35 17.57
N ASP A 137 32.68 -17.39 16.65
CA ASP A 137 33.98 -17.10 16.02
C ASP A 137 33.91 -15.93 15.02
N HIS A 138 34.88 -15.02 15.14
CA HIS A 138 35.08 -13.92 14.19
C HIS A 138 35.73 -14.43 12.91
N VAL A 139 35.11 -14.16 11.77
CA VAL A 139 35.80 -14.05 10.49
C VAL A 139 35.37 -12.74 9.86
N GLU A 140 36.28 -11.78 9.79
CA GLU A 140 36.12 -10.63 8.91
C GLU A 140 36.37 -11.07 7.47
N GLU A 141 35.32 -11.05 6.65
CA GLU A 141 35.46 -10.85 5.21
C GLU A 141 34.66 -9.61 4.80
N THR A 142 35.40 -8.63 4.30
CA THR A 142 34.88 -7.48 3.59
C THR A 142 34.46 -7.92 2.20
N ASP A 143 33.18 -8.23 2.00
CA ASP A 143 32.54 -8.19 0.69
C ASP A 143 31.22 -7.42 0.81
N ALA A 144 31.18 -6.27 0.15
CA ALA A 144 29.99 -5.43 0.06
C ALA A 144 29.07 -5.98 -1.04
N HIS A 145 28.52 -7.17 -0.78
CA HIS A 145 27.29 -7.63 -1.38
C HIS A 145 26.23 -7.52 -0.29
N THR A 146 25.36 -6.52 -0.41
CA THR A 146 24.22 -6.37 0.50
C THR A 146 23.30 -7.56 0.24
N ASP A 147 23.45 -8.64 1.01
CA ASP A 147 22.50 -9.74 1.03
C ASP A 147 21.17 -9.16 1.54
N HIS A 148 20.24 -8.94 0.60
CA HIS A 148 18.91 -8.41 0.88
C HIS A 148 18.00 -9.43 1.58
N ASP A 149 18.42 -10.70 1.66
CA ASP A 149 17.64 -11.80 2.27
C ASP A 149 17.54 -11.71 3.81
N ASP A 150 18.34 -10.86 4.45
CA ASP A 150 18.42 -10.73 5.91
C ASP A 150 17.63 -9.53 6.47
N GLN A 151 16.81 -8.84 5.66
CA GLN A 151 16.03 -7.67 6.10
C GLN A 151 14.54 -7.98 6.13
N ASP A 152 13.82 -7.43 7.12
CA ASP A 152 12.37 -7.51 7.19
C ASP A 152 11.75 -6.53 6.17
N PRO A 153 11.03 -7.01 5.13
CA PRO A 153 10.48 -6.13 4.11
C PRO A 153 9.22 -5.38 4.54
N HIS A 154 8.59 -5.73 5.67
CA HIS A 154 7.25 -5.27 6.06
C HIS A 154 7.19 -3.84 6.64
N VAL A 155 8.02 -2.95 6.07
CA VAL A 155 8.23 -1.56 6.51
C VAL A 155 6.92 -0.76 6.55
N TRP A 156 6.02 -1.00 5.59
CA TRP A 156 4.76 -0.26 5.45
C TRP A 156 3.79 -0.47 6.62
N LEU A 157 3.99 -1.50 7.46
CA LEU A 157 3.15 -1.73 8.63
C LEU A 157 3.42 -0.69 9.72
N ASP A 158 4.62 -0.11 9.78
CA ASP A 158 4.93 1.00 10.66
C ASP A 158 4.36 2.31 10.10
N PRO A 159 3.40 2.97 10.77
CA PRO A 159 2.77 4.19 10.26
C PRO A 159 3.76 5.34 10.00
N ILE A 160 4.87 5.42 10.75
CA ILE A 160 5.86 6.48 10.58
C ILE A 160 6.80 6.17 9.42
N LEU A 161 7.22 4.92 9.27
CA LEU A 161 8.04 4.53 8.11
C LEU A 161 7.20 4.53 6.82
N ALA A 162 5.93 4.13 6.88
CA ALA A 162 4.97 4.25 5.79
C ALA A 162 4.78 5.71 5.34
N MET A 163 4.77 6.65 6.28
CA MET A 163 4.77 8.09 5.96
C MET A 163 6.03 8.49 5.20
N ASP A 164 7.21 8.00 5.59
CA ASP A 164 8.46 8.26 4.86
C ASP A 164 8.47 7.60 3.46
N MET A 165 7.92 6.39 3.31
CA MET A 165 7.72 5.77 2.00
C MET A 165 6.79 6.60 1.11
N ALA A 166 5.66 7.09 1.66
CA ALA A 166 4.74 7.98 0.95
C ALA A 166 5.41 9.32 0.57
N LYS A 167 6.33 9.82 1.39
CA LYS A 167 7.14 11.00 1.07
C LYS A 167 8.03 10.75 -0.13
N ASN A 168 8.71 9.61 -0.18
CA ASN A 168 9.57 9.23 -1.31
C ASN A 168 8.76 9.18 -2.62
N ILE A 169 7.56 8.60 -2.58
CA ILE A 169 6.62 8.62 -3.72
C ILE A 169 6.30 10.06 -4.12
N LYS A 170 5.92 10.92 -3.18
CA LYS A 170 5.58 12.33 -3.45
C LYS A 170 6.74 13.08 -4.11
N GLU A 171 7.97 12.96 -3.62
CA GLU A 171 9.13 13.64 -4.21
C GLU A 171 9.39 13.18 -5.66
N LYS A 172 9.14 11.90 -5.95
CA LYS A 172 9.27 11.36 -7.31
C LYS A 172 8.16 11.85 -8.24
N LEU A 173 6.92 11.93 -7.76
CA LEU A 173 5.82 12.56 -8.52
C LEU A 173 6.13 14.03 -8.84
N ILE A 174 6.68 14.79 -7.90
CA ILE A 174 7.10 16.19 -8.13
C ILE A 174 8.20 16.27 -9.19
N THR A 175 9.13 15.31 -9.20
CA THR A 175 10.20 15.27 -10.21
C THR A 175 9.65 14.99 -11.60
N LEU A 176 8.69 14.08 -11.72
CA LEU A 176 8.05 13.68 -12.98
C LEU A 176 7.09 14.74 -13.52
N MET A 177 6.37 15.45 -12.64
CA MET A 177 5.37 16.45 -13.01
C MET A 177 5.45 17.70 -12.11
N PRO A 178 6.48 18.55 -12.30
CA PRO A 178 6.79 19.67 -11.40
C PRO A 178 5.68 20.73 -11.31
N GLU A 179 4.88 20.88 -12.35
CA GLU A 179 3.77 21.84 -12.38
C GLU A 179 2.64 21.49 -11.39
N GLN A 180 2.56 20.23 -10.95
CA GLN A 180 1.57 19.75 -9.97
C GLN A 180 2.11 19.67 -8.54
N GLU A 181 3.31 20.22 -8.27
CA GLU A 181 3.96 20.16 -6.96
C GLU A 181 3.05 20.57 -5.80
N ASN A 182 2.27 21.64 -5.97
CA ASN A 182 1.34 22.13 -4.95
C ASN A 182 0.22 21.12 -4.63
N VAL A 183 -0.27 20.40 -5.64
CA VAL A 183 -1.32 19.38 -5.46
C VAL A 183 -0.75 18.18 -4.71
N PHE A 184 0.38 17.64 -5.17
CA PHE A 184 1.02 16.48 -4.54
C PHE A 184 1.42 16.77 -3.10
N THR A 185 1.98 17.95 -2.84
CA THR A 185 2.36 18.39 -1.49
C THR A 185 1.15 18.47 -0.58
N LYS A 186 0.07 19.12 -1.02
CA LYS A 186 -1.16 19.25 -0.23
C LYS A 186 -1.82 17.89 0.06
N ASN A 187 -1.84 16.99 -0.92
CA ASN A 187 -2.41 15.66 -0.74
C ASN A 187 -1.56 14.82 0.24
N TYR A 188 -0.23 14.91 0.14
CA TYR A 188 0.67 14.28 1.09
C TYR A 188 0.54 14.84 2.52
N GLU A 189 0.35 16.16 2.69
CA GLU A 189 0.08 16.75 4.01
C GLU A 189 -1.17 16.18 4.68
N GLN A 190 -2.19 15.82 3.89
CA GLN A 190 -3.37 15.12 4.42
C GLN A 190 -3.04 13.70 4.87
N LEU A 191 -2.23 12.96 4.08
CA LEU A 191 -1.74 11.62 4.46
C LEU A 191 -0.92 11.65 5.76
N VAL A 192 -0.07 12.66 5.95
CA VAL A 192 0.72 12.82 7.19
C VAL A 192 -0.18 12.86 8.43
N ILE A 193 -1.32 13.56 8.35
CA ILE A 193 -2.28 13.63 9.47
C ILE A 193 -2.87 12.24 9.75
N ASP A 194 -3.21 11.48 8.70
CA ASP A 194 -3.78 10.14 8.84
C ASP A 194 -2.76 9.15 9.43
N PHE A 195 -1.49 9.20 9.00
CA PHE A 195 -0.41 8.39 9.56
C PHE A 195 -0.13 8.73 11.03
N GLN A 196 -0.05 10.01 11.38
CA GLN A 196 0.14 10.44 12.78
C GLN A 196 -1.02 10.03 13.67
N THR A 197 -2.26 10.07 13.16
CA THR A 197 -3.43 9.60 13.89
C THR A 197 -3.37 8.09 14.12
N LEU A 198 -2.88 7.35 13.12
CA LEU A 198 -2.69 5.90 13.22
C LEU A 198 -1.61 5.53 14.24
N ASP A 199 -0.46 6.21 14.19
CA ASP A 199 0.64 6.05 15.15
C ASP A 199 0.19 6.29 16.61
N GLN A 200 -0.55 7.38 16.84
CA GLN A 200 -1.14 7.66 18.15
C GLN A 200 -2.10 6.56 18.60
N SER A 201 -2.86 5.98 17.67
CA SER A 201 -3.82 4.91 17.99
C SER A 201 -3.13 3.61 18.40
N PHE A 202 -1.99 3.26 17.78
CA PHE A 202 -1.15 2.15 18.22
C PHE A 202 -0.49 2.41 19.58
N THR A 203 0.04 3.61 19.79
CA THR A 203 0.62 4.02 21.08
C THR A 203 -0.42 3.89 22.20
N GLN A 204 -1.62 4.44 22.00
CA GLN A 204 -2.70 4.39 22.99
C GLN A 204 -3.18 2.95 23.24
N LEU A 205 -3.18 2.10 22.21
CA LEU A 205 -3.50 0.68 22.37
C LEU A 205 -2.52 0.03 23.35
N MET A 206 -1.22 0.25 23.18
CA MET A 206 -0.21 -0.38 24.02
C MET A 206 -0.12 0.19 25.44
N GLU A 207 -0.46 1.47 25.64
CA GLU A 207 -0.59 2.05 26.99
C GLU A 207 -1.64 1.35 27.86
N ASN A 208 -2.69 0.79 27.25
CA ASN A 208 -3.80 0.15 27.95
C ASN A 208 -3.81 -1.39 27.83
N ALA A 209 -2.83 -1.95 27.10
CA ALA A 209 -2.73 -3.38 26.87
C ALA A 209 -2.39 -4.15 28.16
N LYS A 210 -3.05 -5.30 28.35
CA LYS A 210 -2.80 -6.24 29.46
C LYS A 210 -1.78 -7.30 29.09
N GLN A 211 -1.50 -7.45 27.80
CA GLN A 211 -0.54 -8.37 27.21
C GLN A 211 0.22 -7.65 26.09
N ASP A 212 1.46 -8.06 25.82
CA ASP A 212 2.31 -7.46 24.79
C ASP A 212 2.55 -8.38 23.59
N THR A 213 2.08 -9.63 23.64
CA THR A 213 2.40 -10.66 22.65
C THR A 213 1.15 -11.08 21.88
N MET A 214 1.25 -11.16 20.54
CA MET A 214 0.25 -11.72 19.64
C MET A 214 0.81 -12.93 18.88
N MET A 215 -0.04 -13.90 18.56
CA MET A 215 0.32 -15.04 17.70
C MET A 215 -0.21 -14.79 16.29
N VAL A 216 0.63 -14.96 15.27
CA VAL A 216 0.35 -14.61 13.87
C VAL A 216 0.74 -15.76 12.94
N SER A 217 0.12 -15.82 11.75
CA SER A 217 0.42 -16.84 10.73
C SER A 217 1.88 -16.81 10.30
N HIS A 218 2.43 -15.64 9.97
CA HIS A 218 3.83 -15.47 9.61
C HIS A 218 4.44 -14.25 10.31
N ALA A 219 5.76 -14.21 10.39
CA ALA A 219 6.51 -13.26 11.23
C ALA A 219 6.67 -11.85 10.62
N GLY A 220 5.61 -11.28 10.03
CA GLY A 220 5.66 -10.02 9.28
C GLY A 220 5.52 -8.73 10.11
N TYR A 221 5.43 -8.81 11.44
CA TYR A 221 5.06 -7.65 12.29
C TYR A 221 6.21 -7.09 13.13
N GLY A 222 7.47 -7.28 12.71
CA GLY A 222 8.66 -6.89 13.48
C GLY A 222 8.72 -5.38 13.75
N TYR A 223 8.29 -4.56 12.80
CA TYR A 223 8.27 -3.11 12.99
C TYR A 223 7.26 -2.63 14.05
N TRP A 224 6.17 -3.36 14.31
CA TRP A 224 5.28 -3.05 15.43
C TRP A 224 5.91 -3.43 16.79
N GLU A 225 6.72 -4.48 16.81
CA GLU A 225 7.48 -4.87 17.99
C GLU A 225 8.49 -3.77 18.36
N GLU A 226 9.29 -3.31 17.39
CA GLU A 226 10.29 -2.27 17.62
C GLU A 226 9.65 -0.94 18.04
N ARG A 227 8.58 -0.49 17.34
CA ARG A 227 8.00 0.82 17.60
C ARG A 227 7.10 0.86 18.84
N TYR A 228 6.23 -0.13 18.99
CA TYR A 228 5.14 -0.09 19.97
C TYR A 228 5.29 -1.14 21.07
N GLY A 229 6.24 -2.07 20.96
CA GLY A 229 6.38 -3.19 21.88
C GLY A 229 5.34 -4.29 21.68
N ILE A 230 4.68 -4.35 20.52
CA ILE A 230 3.75 -5.42 20.16
C ILE A 230 4.57 -6.61 19.67
N LYS A 231 4.91 -7.53 20.56
CA LYS A 231 5.69 -8.72 20.24
C LYS A 231 4.89 -9.68 19.40
N GLN A 232 5.54 -10.28 18.41
CA GLN A 232 4.94 -11.33 17.60
C GLN A 232 5.47 -12.71 17.98
N LEU A 233 4.58 -13.70 17.88
CA LEU A 233 4.91 -15.11 17.87
C LEU A 233 4.43 -15.69 16.53
N GLY A 234 5.34 -15.70 15.55
CA GLY A 234 5.09 -16.24 14.22
C GLY A 234 5.04 -17.77 14.22
N ILE A 235 4.13 -18.33 13.42
CA ILE A 235 4.08 -19.78 13.16
C ILE A 235 5.01 -20.11 12.00
N ALA A 236 4.89 -19.39 10.89
CA ALA A 236 5.84 -19.36 9.78
C ALA A 236 6.88 -18.24 9.96
N GLY A 237 7.96 -18.30 9.17
CA GLY A 237 9.01 -17.27 9.11
C GLY A 237 8.55 -15.95 8.47
N ILE A 238 9.50 -15.16 7.96
CA ILE A 238 9.23 -13.85 7.34
C ILE A 238 8.32 -13.96 6.13
N SER A 239 8.50 -14.99 5.29
CA SER A 239 7.53 -15.31 4.24
C SER A 239 6.49 -16.29 4.77
N SER A 240 5.24 -16.10 4.36
CA SER A 240 4.12 -17.03 4.61
C SER A 240 4.41 -18.49 4.18
N THR A 241 5.32 -18.68 3.23
CA THR A 241 5.72 -20.00 2.72
C THR A 241 6.94 -20.59 3.42
N SER A 242 7.56 -19.84 4.33
CA SER A 242 8.68 -20.31 5.15
C SER A 242 8.14 -21.22 6.27
N GLU A 243 7.89 -22.48 5.93
CA GLU A 243 7.40 -23.47 6.88
C GLU A 243 8.37 -23.67 8.06
N PRO A 244 7.88 -23.70 9.31
CA PRO A 244 8.72 -23.94 10.47
C PRO A 244 9.20 -25.39 10.52
N SER A 245 10.39 -25.61 11.06
CA SER A 245 10.81 -26.94 11.49
C SER A 245 9.94 -27.44 12.65
N GLN A 246 9.93 -28.76 12.87
CA GLN A 246 9.19 -29.34 13.99
C GLN A 246 9.63 -28.75 15.35
N ARG A 247 10.92 -28.43 15.51
CA ARG A 247 11.46 -27.87 16.75
C ARG A 247 10.95 -26.45 17.01
N GLU A 248 10.94 -25.62 15.96
CA GLU A 248 10.40 -24.26 16.03
C GLU A 248 8.91 -24.30 16.36
N LEU A 249 8.15 -25.18 15.70
CA LEU A 249 6.73 -25.36 15.98
C LEU A 249 6.45 -25.77 17.44
N GLU A 250 7.21 -26.74 17.97
CA GLU A 250 7.11 -27.16 19.38
C GLU A 250 7.45 -26.01 20.34
N GLN A 251 8.41 -25.16 19.98
CA GLN A 251 8.78 -23.98 20.73
C GLN A 251 7.69 -22.91 20.69
N THR A 252 7.11 -22.63 19.52
CA THR A 252 5.97 -21.71 19.35
C THR A 252 4.77 -22.16 20.17
N VAL A 253 4.40 -23.44 20.09
CA VAL A 253 3.30 -24.03 20.90
C VAL A 253 3.56 -23.91 22.39
N ARG A 254 4.79 -24.16 22.85
CA ARG A 254 5.18 -24.00 24.26
C ARG A 254 5.06 -22.54 24.69
N MET A 255 5.62 -21.62 23.91
CA MET A 255 5.60 -20.18 24.19
C MET A 255 4.18 -19.61 24.24
N ALA A 256 3.29 -20.08 23.37
CA ALA A 256 1.89 -19.69 23.37
C ALA A 256 1.18 -20.14 24.67
N LYS A 257 1.42 -21.39 25.12
CA LYS A 257 0.89 -21.91 26.38
C LYS A 257 1.45 -21.18 27.60
N GLU A 258 2.75 -20.90 27.62
CA GLU A 258 3.41 -20.17 28.72
C GLU A 258 2.91 -18.74 28.89
N ARG A 259 2.49 -18.11 27.78
CA ARG A 259 1.93 -16.76 27.76
C ARG A 259 0.41 -16.71 27.85
N ASP A 260 -0.27 -17.87 27.98
CA ASP A 260 -1.74 -17.97 28.06
C ASP A 260 -2.46 -17.28 26.89
N LEU A 261 -1.91 -17.41 25.68
CA LEU A 261 -2.49 -16.81 24.48
C LEU A 261 -3.86 -17.45 24.21
N SER A 262 -4.86 -16.63 23.91
CA SER A 262 -6.24 -17.07 23.59
C SER A 262 -6.56 -16.99 22.11
N TYR A 263 -5.73 -16.28 21.34
CA TYR A 263 -5.98 -15.96 19.94
C TYR A 263 -4.78 -16.31 19.06
N VAL A 264 -5.08 -16.70 17.83
CA VAL A 264 -4.15 -16.68 16.69
C VAL A 264 -4.74 -15.80 15.60
N LEU A 265 -3.88 -14.98 14.99
CA LEU A 265 -4.24 -14.04 13.97
C LEU A 265 -3.92 -14.59 12.58
N PHE A 266 -4.90 -14.50 11.67
CA PHE A 266 -4.79 -14.99 10.29
C PHE A 266 -4.89 -13.86 9.28
N GLU A 267 -4.12 -13.97 8.21
CA GLU A 267 -4.16 -13.09 7.05
C GLU A 267 -5.16 -13.58 6.02
N PRO A 268 -6.23 -12.84 5.72
CA PRO A 268 -7.28 -13.31 4.82
C PRO A 268 -6.85 -13.50 3.36
N ASN A 269 -5.74 -12.90 2.96
CA ASN A 269 -5.15 -12.99 1.62
C ASN A 269 -4.29 -14.25 1.42
N ILE A 270 -3.94 -15.00 2.47
CA ILE A 270 -3.05 -16.16 2.39
C ILE A 270 -3.67 -17.37 3.09
N SER A 271 -3.59 -18.55 2.48
CA SER A 271 -4.09 -19.79 3.08
C SER A 271 -2.96 -20.55 3.78
N ASP A 272 -3.07 -20.71 5.09
CA ASP A 272 -2.05 -21.40 5.88
C ASP A 272 -2.63 -22.64 6.63
N GLN A 273 -2.22 -23.83 6.18
CA GLN A 273 -2.62 -25.09 6.79
C GLN A 273 -1.90 -25.36 8.11
N VAL A 274 -0.66 -24.90 8.26
CA VAL A 274 0.15 -25.10 9.47
C VAL A 274 -0.46 -24.29 10.61
N THR A 275 -0.82 -23.03 10.35
CA THR A 275 -1.51 -22.17 11.33
C THR A 275 -2.83 -22.81 11.79
N GLU A 276 -3.60 -23.44 10.90
CA GLU A 276 -4.82 -24.17 11.28
C GLU A 276 -4.58 -25.39 12.17
N VAL A 277 -3.46 -26.10 12.00
CA VAL A 277 -3.08 -27.22 12.87
C VAL A 277 -2.73 -26.70 14.26
N VAL A 278 -1.90 -25.66 14.34
CA VAL A 278 -1.47 -25.05 15.61
C VAL A 278 -2.67 -24.50 16.38
N ARG A 279 -3.56 -23.77 15.70
CA ARG A 279 -4.80 -23.26 16.29
C ARG A 279 -5.61 -24.35 16.96
N LYS A 280 -5.79 -25.49 16.29
CA LYS A 280 -6.58 -26.63 16.81
C LYS A 280 -5.91 -27.31 17.99
N GLU A 281 -4.59 -27.50 17.93
CA GLU A 281 -3.81 -28.10 19.03
C GLU A 281 -3.83 -27.24 20.30
N LEU A 282 -3.83 -25.92 20.13
CA LEU A 282 -3.87 -24.96 21.23
C LEU A 282 -5.28 -24.54 21.64
N GLU A 283 -6.31 -25.01 20.94
CA GLU A 283 -7.71 -24.61 21.12
C GLU A 283 -7.94 -23.08 21.08
N LEU A 284 -7.16 -22.37 20.26
CA LEU A 284 -7.22 -20.90 20.13
C LEU A 284 -8.40 -20.45 19.26
N GLU A 285 -8.94 -19.28 19.61
CA GLU A 285 -9.84 -18.53 18.74
C GLU A 285 -9.06 -17.88 17.60
N SER A 286 -9.68 -17.73 16.43
CA SER A 286 -9.08 -17.08 15.26
C SER A 286 -9.69 -15.71 15.02
N LEU A 287 -8.85 -14.69 14.82
CA LEU A 287 -9.25 -13.36 14.39
C LEU A 287 -8.45 -12.93 13.15
N PRO A 288 -8.98 -12.05 12.29
CA PRO A 288 -8.24 -11.55 11.14
C PRO A 288 -7.22 -10.48 11.55
N ILE A 289 -6.06 -10.52 10.92
CA ILE A 289 -5.08 -9.43 10.86
C ILE A 289 -4.73 -9.20 9.39
N TYR A 290 -4.55 -7.96 8.98
CA TYR A 290 -4.27 -7.60 7.60
C TYR A 290 -2.80 -7.22 7.48
N ASN A 291 -2.03 -7.94 6.68
CA ASN A 291 -0.65 -7.57 6.33
C ASN A 291 -0.58 -6.44 5.28
N LEU A 292 -1.71 -6.12 4.64
CA LEU A 292 -1.87 -5.07 3.63
C LEU A 292 -1.04 -5.25 2.35
N GLU A 293 -0.35 -6.36 2.12
CA GLU A 293 0.41 -6.61 0.89
C GLU A 293 -0.48 -6.51 -0.37
N GLY A 294 -1.69 -7.05 -0.24
CA GLY A 294 -2.74 -7.00 -1.25
C GLY A 294 -4.11 -6.99 -0.59
N LEU A 295 -5.11 -6.50 -1.32
CA LEU A 295 -6.51 -6.61 -0.92
C LEU A 295 -7.05 -8.00 -1.22
N THR A 296 -8.07 -8.45 -0.50
CA THR A 296 -8.97 -9.50 -1.01
C THR A 296 -9.95 -8.90 -2.02
N PRO A 297 -10.56 -9.71 -2.90
CA PRO A 297 -11.60 -9.23 -3.81
C PRO A 297 -12.78 -8.55 -3.10
N GLU A 298 -13.12 -9.00 -1.88
CA GLU A 298 -14.16 -8.38 -1.05
C GLU A 298 -13.75 -6.99 -0.55
N GLN A 299 -12.50 -6.83 -0.11
CA GLN A 299 -11.96 -5.55 0.35
C GLN A 299 -11.84 -4.54 -0.79
N GLU A 300 -11.35 -4.98 -1.96
CA GLU A 300 -11.29 -4.14 -3.16
C GLU A 300 -12.69 -3.65 -3.56
N LYS A 301 -13.68 -4.54 -3.58
CA LYS A 301 -15.07 -4.18 -3.87
C LYS A 301 -15.68 -3.25 -2.81
N ALA A 302 -15.28 -3.39 -1.56
CA ALA A 302 -15.73 -2.53 -0.47
C ALA A 302 -15.05 -1.14 -0.48
N GLY A 303 -14.00 -0.97 -1.30
CA GLY A 303 -13.22 0.26 -1.33
C GLY A 303 -12.41 0.47 -0.05
N GLU A 304 -11.95 -0.62 0.57
CA GLU A 304 -11.04 -0.55 1.71
C GLU A 304 -9.73 0.14 1.30
N ASP A 305 -9.19 0.95 2.21
CA ASP A 305 -7.92 1.65 2.04
C ASP A 305 -6.88 1.22 3.08
N TYR A 306 -5.65 1.71 2.96
CA TYR A 306 -4.58 1.40 3.91
C TYR A 306 -5.01 1.71 5.36
N PHE A 307 -5.63 2.87 5.59
CA PHE A 307 -5.98 3.33 6.92
C PHE A 307 -7.19 2.60 7.51
N SER A 308 -8.16 2.20 6.68
CA SER A 308 -9.32 1.44 7.13
C SER A 308 -8.90 0.04 7.58
N LEU A 309 -8.02 -0.63 6.83
CA LEU A 309 -7.47 -1.93 7.21
C LEU A 309 -6.58 -1.83 8.46
N MET A 310 -5.73 -0.81 8.57
CA MET A 310 -4.93 -0.60 9.78
C MET A 310 -5.79 -0.28 11.01
N LYS A 311 -6.90 0.44 10.85
CA LYS A 311 -7.88 0.65 11.94
C LYS A 311 -8.57 -0.65 12.36
N GLN A 312 -8.85 -1.54 11.41
CA GLN A 312 -9.36 -2.88 11.72
C GLN A 312 -8.31 -3.72 12.45
N ASN A 313 -7.03 -3.65 12.07
CA ASN A 313 -5.93 -4.27 12.81
C ASN A 313 -5.90 -3.80 14.26
N ILE A 314 -5.97 -2.48 14.51
CA ILE A 314 -6.03 -1.92 15.86
C ILE A 314 -7.25 -2.46 16.63
N HIS A 315 -8.41 -2.63 15.98
CA HIS A 315 -9.58 -3.22 16.63
C HIS A 315 -9.34 -4.68 17.05
N THR A 316 -8.78 -5.49 16.16
CA THR A 316 -8.37 -6.87 16.48
C THR A 316 -7.35 -6.89 17.62
N LEU A 317 -6.31 -6.06 17.54
CA LEU A 317 -5.25 -6.00 18.54
C LEU A 317 -5.75 -5.59 19.91
N ARG A 318 -6.74 -4.68 20.02
CA ARG A 318 -7.37 -4.35 21.30
C ARG A 318 -8.00 -5.57 21.97
N GLN A 319 -8.66 -6.42 21.19
CA GLN A 319 -9.25 -7.66 21.68
C GLN A 319 -8.16 -8.65 22.11
N VAL A 320 -7.14 -8.86 21.27
CA VAL A 320 -6.06 -9.83 21.53
C VAL A 320 -5.21 -9.44 22.74
N LEU A 321 -4.85 -8.16 22.85
CA LEU A 321 -3.94 -7.64 23.86
C LEU A 321 -4.66 -7.13 25.11
N GLY A 322 -6.00 -7.20 25.13
CA GLY A 322 -6.83 -6.83 26.28
C GLY A 322 -6.82 -5.33 26.60
N SER A 323 -6.69 -4.48 25.59
CA SER A 323 -6.72 -3.01 25.69
C SER A 323 -8.15 -2.49 25.54
N ASP A 324 -8.81 -2.19 26.66
CA ASP A 324 -10.14 -1.57 26.73
C ASP A 324 -10.09 -0.03 26.67
#